data_AF-A0A376Y8J3-F1
#
_entry.id   AF-A0A376Y8J3-F1
#
_cell.length_a   1.000
_cell.length_b   1.000
_cell.length_c   1.000
_cell.angle_alpha   90.00
_cell.angle_beta   90.00
_cell.angle_gamma   90.00
#
_symmetry.space_group_name_H-M   'P 1'
#
loop_
_entity.id
_entity.type
_entity.pdbx_description
1 polymer ?
#
loop_
_entity_poly.entity_id
_entity_poly.type
_entity_poly.pdbx_seq_one_letter_code
_entity_poly.pdbx_strand_id
1 'polypeptide(L)'
;MWRECPQKINKPELPSLADAVTGCYLTPYSEKRLDVLAGYLSGMPAPVWQNWCWQWGLQKAGEQLLKTILTRLRQHKLPASTADMAAAHLHAMALAQLRGHTLPLRTDWLDAIAGSLIKEALNAPLPWSYRGVIHPDTDPILLTLIDTLAGDGFGKLAPSTPQPPLPKDVTCELERTAISLPAELTLNRFTPDGWRKVRCYIGWQYWRSLGLYASREVH
;
A
#
# COMPACT_ATOMS: atom_id res chain seq x y z
N MET A 1 -26.00 1.40 -31.07
CA MET A 1 -27.39 1.19 -30.59
C MET A 1 -27.55 1.56 -29.11
N TRP A 2 -26.92 2.64 -28.62
CA TRP A 2 -26.93 3.06 -27.20
C TRP A 2 -27.04 4.60 -27.03
N ARG A 3 -27.61 5.31 -28.01
CA ARG A 3 -27.67 6.78 -27.98
C ARG A 3 -29.00 7.36 -27.46
N GLU A 4 -30.02 6.53 -27.23
CA GLU A 4 -31.38 7.00 -26.93
C GLU A 4 -32.03 6.27 -25.75
N CYS A 5 -31.26 5.99 -24.68
CA CYS A 5 -31.90 5.63 -23.42
C CYS A 5 -32.15 6.93 -22.65
N PRO A 6 -33.40 7.43 -22.55
CA PRO A 6 -33.69 8.58 -21.71
C PRO A 6 -33.38 8.20 -20.27
N GLN A 7 -32.23 8.64 -19.77
CA GLN A 7 -31.91 8.56 -18.35
C GLN A 7 -32.87 9.51 -17.64
N LYS A 8 -34.03 8.99 -17.20
CA LYS A 8 -34.70 9.56 -16.03
C LYS A 8 -33.68 9.44 -14.90
N ILE A 9 -32.93 10.52 -14.67
CA ILE A 9 -32.07 10.66 -13.51
C ILE A 9 -33.03 10.79 -12.32
N ASN A 10 -33.52 9.64 -11.86
CA ASN A 10 -34.25 9.55 -10.61
C ASN A 10 -33.18 9.69 -9.53
N LYS A 11 -32.77 10.93 -9.26
CA LYS A 11 -31.80 11.23 -8.22
C LYS A 11 -32.43 10.74 -6.92
N PRO A 12 -31.88 9.71 -6.26
CA PRO A 12 -32.46 9.25 -5.01
C PRO A 12 -32.52 10.43 -4.04
N GLU A 13 -33.68 10.65 -3.44
CA GLU A 13 -33.82 11.63 -2.38
C GLU A 13 -32.93 11.20 -1.22
N LEU A 14 -31.88 11.99 -0.97
CA LEU A 14 -31.02 11.78 0.18
C LEU A 14 -31.80 12.23 1.43
N PRO A 15 -31.79 11.44 2.52
CA PRO A 15 -32.44 11.85 3.75
C PRO A 15 -31.83 13.19 4.22
N SER A 16 -32.68 14.20 4.36
CA SER A 16 -32.32 15.50 4.90
C SER A 16 -32.15 15.37 6.42
N LEU A 17 -30.91 15.19 6.89
CA LEU A 17 -30.58 15.40 8.29
C LEU A 17 -30.23 16.88 8.48
N ALA A 18 -30.95 17.57 9.38
CA ALA A 18 -30.85 19.01 9.60
C ALA A 18 -29.42 19.50 9.92
N ASP A 19 -28.56 18.62 10.44
CA ASP A 19 -27.18 18.93 10.84
C ASP A 19 -26.11 18.11 10.07
N ALA A 20 -26.48 17.42 8.99
CA ALA A 20 -25.51 16.61 8.25
C ALA A 20 -24.56 17.46 7.41
N VAL A 21 -23.26 17.38 7.71
CA VAL A 21 -22.20 17.94 6.87
C VAL A 21 -22.00 17.04 5.65
N THR A 22 -22.20 17.60 4.46
CA THR A 22 -22.02 16.90 3.19
C THR A 22 -20.98 17.60 2.32
N GLY A 23 -20.24 16.84 1.51
CA GLY A 23 -19.20 17.38 0.63
C GLY A 23 -18.35 16.31 -0.03
N CYS A 24 -17.51 16.73 -0.97
CA CYS A 24 -16.48 15.89 -1.59
C CYS A 24 -15.13 16.21 -0.95
N TYR A 25 -14.44 15.19 -0.47
CA TYR A 25 -13.15 15.34 0.21
C TYR A 25 -12.09 14.50 -0.47
N LEU A 26 -10.87 15.03 -0.53
CA LEU A 26 -9.71 14.24 -0.91
C LEU A 26 -9.26 13.42 0.31
N THR A 27 -9.05 12.13 0.10
CA THR A 27 -8.49 11.24 1.11
C THR A 27 -7.16 10.70 0.61
N PRO A 28 -6.07 10.79 1.41
CA PRO A 28 -4.84 10.14 1.04
C PRO A 28 -5.06 8.61 1.04
N TYR A 29 -4.22 7.92 0.28
CA TYR A 29 -4.21 6.46 0.23
C TYR A 29 -2.78 5.97 0.52
N SER A 30 -2.67 4.76 1.05
CA SER A 30 -1.37 4.10 1.20
C SER A 30 -0.90 3.55 -0.13
N GLU A 31 0.41 3.46 -0.29
CA GLU A 31 1.03 2.75 -1.41
C GLU A 31 0.49 1.30 -1.49
N LYS A 32 0.41 0.57 -0.37
CA LYS A 32 -0.20 -0.77 -0.35
C LYS A 32 -1.61 -0.82 -0.93
N ARG A 33 -2.44 0.17 -0.61
CA ARG A 33 -3.81 0.22 -1.11
C ARG A 33 -3.87 0.56 -2.60
N LEU A 34 -2.86 1.28 -3.11
CA LEU A 34 -2.73 1.52 -4.54
C LEU A 34 -2.27 0.26 -5.28
N ASP A 35 -1.56 -0.67 -4.64
CA ASP A 35 -1.07 -1.89 -5.29
C ASP A 35 -2.23 -2.82 -5.70
N VAL A 36 -2.20 -3.26 -6.97
CA VAL A 36 -3.15 -4.23 -7.53
C VAL A 36 -3.18 -5.52 -6.72
N LEU A 37 -2.02 -5.93 -6.19
CA LEU A 37 -1.88 -7.17 -5.42
C LEU A 37 -2.58 -7.11 -4.05
N ALA A 38 -2.99 -5.92 -3.59
CA ALA A 38 -3.82 -5.74 -2.39
C ALA A 38 -5.34 -5.83 -2.68
N GLY A 39 -5.74 -6.17 -3.91
CA GLY A 39 -7.14 -6.43 -4.27
C GLY A 39 -7.88 -5.26 -4.94
N TYR A 40 -7.22 -4.11 -5.12
CA TYR A 40 -7.78 -3.04 -5.95
C TYR A 40 -7.41 -3.31 -7.42
N LEU A 41 -8.32 -3.94 -8.18
CA LEU A 41 -8.06 -4.38 -9.55
C LEU A 41 -7.71 -3.24 -10.53
N SER A 42 -8.03 -1.99 -10.19
CA SER A 42 -7.64 -0.78 -10.94
C SER A 42 -6.39 -0.08 -10.36
N GLY A 43 -5.69 -0.74 -9.45
CA GLY A 43 -4.49 -0.24 -8.79
C GLY A 43 -3.30 -0.10 -9.72
N MET A 44 -2.26 0.53 -9.22
CA MET A 44 -0.96 0.63 -9.87
C MET A 44 -0.02 -0.41 -9.26
N PRO A 45 0.47 -1.39 -10.02
CA PRO A 45 1.35 -2.42 -9.47
C PRO A 45 2.71 -1.80 -9.10
N ALA A 46 3.25 -2.19 -7.95
CA ALA A 46 4.55 -1.71 -7.46
C ALA A 46 4.66 -0.17 -7.41
N PRO A 47 3.81 0.53 -6.63
CA PRO A 47 3.79 1.98 -6.54
C PRO A 47 5.14 2.61 -6.22
N VAL A 48 5.94 1.98 -5.35
CA VAL A 48 7.27 2.47 -4.97
C VAL A 48 8.22 2.46 -6.18
N TRP A 49 8.16 1.41 -7.01
CA TRP A 49 8.94 1.33 -8.24
C TRP A 49 8.59 2.47 -9.20
N GLN A 50 7.29 2.72 -9.39
CA GLN A 50 6.82 3.78 -10.29
C GLN A 50 7.29 5.16 -9.79
N ASN A 51 7.23 5.38 -8.49
CA ASN A 51 7.72 6.61 -7.87
C ASN A 51 9.24 6.77 -8.06
N TRP A 52 10.05 5.72 -7.88
CA TRP A 52 11.49 5.81 -8.13
C TRP A 52 11.81 6.08 -9.60
N CYS A 53 11.09 5.45 -10.53
CA CYS A 53 11.25 5.70 -11.96
C CYS A 53 10.93 7.16 -12.30
N TRP A 54 9.85 7.69 -11.73
CA TRP A 54 9.45 9.08 -11.90
C TRP A 54 10.49 10.06 -11.35
N GLN A 55 10.99 9.82 -10.13
CA GLN A 55 11.90 10.75 -9.47
C GLN A 55 13.33 10.69 -10.01
N TRP A 56 13.83 9.50 -10.37
CA TRP A 56 15.25 9.28 -10.62
C TRP A 56 15.57 8.58 -11.95
N GLY A 57 14.56 8.11 -12.68
CA GLY A 57 14.73 7.34 -13.91
C GLY A 57 15.02 5.84 -13.67
N LEU A 58 14.93 5.05 -14.74
CA LEU A 58 15.00 3.58 -14.68
C LEU A 58 16.31 3.04 -14.09
N GLN A 59 17.46 3.63 -14.45
CA GLN A 59 18.76 3.15 -13.99
C GLN A 59 18.89 3.26 -12.46
N LYS A 60 18.66 4.46 -11.92
CA LYS A 60 18.71 4.70 -10.47
C LYS A 60 17.62 3.96 -9.71
N ALA A 61 16.45 3.76 -10.33
CA ALA A 61 15.40 2.94 -9.73
C ALA A 61 15.84 1.47 -9.56
N GLY A 62 16.57 0.90 -10.52
CA GLY A 62 17.16 -0.44 -10.41
C GLY A 62 18.22 -0.53 -9.31
N GLU A 63 19.13 0.44 -9.23
CA GLU A 63 20.13 0.52 -8.15
C GLU A 63 19.47 0.62 -6.77
N GLN A 64 18.46 1.47 -6.64
CA GLN A 64 17.70 1.61 -5.40
C GLN A 64 16.98 0.30 -5.05
N LEU A 65 16.36 -0.36 -6.03
CA LEU A 65 15.67 -1.63 -5.81
C LEU A 65 16.61 -2.67 -5.21
N LEU A 66 17.77 -2.92 -5.82
CA LEU A 66 18.73 -3.89 -5.30
C LEU A 66 19.18 -3.55 -3.89
N LYS A 67 19.49 -2.28 -3.63
CA LYS A 67 19.90 -1.80 -2.29
C LYS A 67 18.79 -2.05 -1.26
N THR A 68 17.56 -1.65 -1.56
CA THR A 68 16.42 -1.79 -0.63
C THR A 68 16.08 -3.26 -0.39
N ILE A 69 16.06 -4.10 -1.43
CA ILE A 69 15.80 -5.53 -1.28
C ILE A 69 16.88 -6.22 -0.45
N LEU A 70 18.16 -5.95 -0.72
CA LEU A 70 19.25 -6.52 0.09
C LEU A 70 19.10 -6.14 1.57
N THR A 71 18.78 -4.88 1.86
CA THR A 71 18.54 -4.41 3.23
C THR A 71 17.37 -5.14 3.87
N ARG A 72 16.23 -5.26 3.19
CA ARG A 72 15.03 -5.92 3.74
C ARG A 72 15.24 -7.42 3.93
N LEU A 73 15.83 -8.12 2.97
CA LEU A 73 16.13 -9.54 3.09
C LEU A 73 17.01 -9.83 4.31
N ARG A 74 18.03 -8.99 4.56
CA ARG A 74 18.87 -9.09 5.77
C ARG A 74 18.09 -8.83 7.05
N GLN A 75 17.21 -7.83 7.07
CA GLN A 75 16.34 -7.55 8.23
C GLN A 75 15.43 -8.74 8.55
N HIS A 76 14.91 -9.41 7.53
CA HIS A 76 14.11 -10.62 7.65
C HIS A 76 14.92 -11.91 7.84
N LYS A 77 16.26 -11.82 7.94
CA LYS A 77 17.18 -12.96 8.06
C LYS A 77 17.02 -13.98 6.93
N LEU A 78 16.64 -13.52 5.75
CA LEU A 78 16.55 -14.34 4.54
C LEU A 78 17.92 -14.40 3.84
N PRO A 79 18.25 -15.51 3.15
CA PRO A 79 19.54 -15.68 2.50
C PRO A 79 19.70 -14.69 1.35
N ALA A 80 20.64 -13.76 1.49
CA ALA A 80 21.01 -12.80 0.47
C ALA A 80 22.45 -12.33 0.65
N SER A 81 23.33 -12.75 -0.26
CA SER A 81 24.72 -12.29 -0.32
C SER A 81 24.90 -11.14 -1.31
N THR A 82 26.04 -10.45 -1.22
CA THR A 82 26.44 -9.46 -2.24
C THR A 82 26.66 -10.12 -3.61
N ALA A 83 27.09 -11.38 -3.63
CA ALA A 83 27.24 -12.15 -4.86
C ALA A 83 25.88 -12.43 -5.53
N ASP A 84 24.85 -12.74 -4.74
CA ASP A 84 23.48 -12.92 -5.26
C ASP A 84 22.95 -11.62 -5.88
N MET A 85 23.25 -10.45 -5.29
CA MET A 85 22.87 -9.15 -5.85
C MET A 85 23.62 -8.83 -7.14
N ALA A 86 24.90 -9.18 -7.24
CA ALA A 86 25.67 -9.03 -8.48
C ALA A 86 25.12 -9.95 -9.58
N ALA A 87 24.75 -11.19 -9.23
CA ALA A 87 24.10 -12.11 -10.15
C ALA A 87 22.74 -11.57 -10.62
N ALA A 88 21.91 -11.06 -9.71
CA ALA A 88 20.62 -10.44 -10.05
C ALA A 88 20.80 -9.23 -10.97
N HIS A 89 21.82 -8.39 -10.73
CA HIS A 89 22.12 -7.25 -11.61
C HIS A 89 22.48 -7.70 -13.03
N LEU A 90 23.42 -8.64 -13.17
CA LEU A 90 23.82 -9.17 -14.49
C LEU A 90 22.65 -9.85 -15.20
N HIS A 91 21.85 -10.62 -14.46
CA HIS A 91 20.69 -11.33 -14.97
C HIS A 91 19.60 -10.35 -15.46
N ALA A 92 19.34 -9.26 -14.72
CA ALA A 92 18.38 -8.23 -15.14
C ALA A 92 18.81 -7.55 -16.44
N MET A 93 20.11 -7.24 -16.59
CA MET A 93 20.66 -6.68 -17.83
C MET A 93 20.51 -7.64 -19.01
N ALA A 94 20.80 -8.93 -18.80
CA ALA A 94 20.63 -9.95 -19.83
C ALA A 94 19.16 -10.12 -20.24
N LEU A 95 18.24 -10.15 -19.27
CA LEU A 95 16.80 -10.22 -19.54
C LEU A 95 16.31 -9.00 -20.32
N ALA A 96 16.74 -7.79 -19.93
CA ALA A 96 16.42 -6.57 -20.64
C ALA A 96 16.87 -6.65 -22.11
N GLN A 97 18.11 -7.08 -22.35
CA GLN A 97 18.65 -7.24 -23.69
C GLN A 97 17.85 -8.27 -24.51
N LEU A 98 17.55 -9.44 -23.94
CA LEU A 98 16.77 -10.49 -24.61
C LEU A 98 15.35 -10.04 -24.95
N ARG A 99 14.77 -9.15 -24.13
CA ARG A 99 13.42 -8.60 -24.30
C ARG A 99 13.40 -7.32 -25.16
N GLY A 100 14.56 -6.84 -25.62
CA GLY A 100 14.68 -5.63 -26.44
C GLY A 100 14.52 -4.32 -25.66
N HIS A 101 14.71 -4.34 -24.34
CA HIS A 101 14.69 -3.14 -23.52
C HIS A 101 16.10 -2.50 -23.46
N THR A 102 16.18 -1.17 -23.56
CA THR A 102 17.45 -0.44 -23.42
C THR A 102 17.98 -0.49 -21.99
N LEU A 103 17.08 -0.50 -21.01
CA LEU A 103 17.38 -0.62 -19.59
C LEU A 103 16.39 -1.62 -18.98
N PRO A 104 16.75 -2.36 -17.92
CA PRO A 104 15.83 -3.28 -17.30
C PRO A 104 14.59 -2.58 -16.76
N LEU A 105 13.44 -3.15 -17.11
CA LEU A 105 12.16 -2.76 -16.58
C LEU A 105 11.88 -3.53 -15.28
N ARG A 106 10.78 -3.16 -14.61
CA ARG A 106 10.35 -3.79 -13.36
C ARG A 106 10.37 -5.32 -13.42
N THR A 107 9.77 -5.90 -14.47
CA THR A 107 9.65 -7.35 -14.59
C THR A 107 11.01 -8.02 -14.80
N ASP A 108 11.94 -7.36 -15.49
CA ASP A 108 13.31 -7.88 -15.66
C ASP A 108 14.03 -7.98 -14.32
N TRP A 109 13.88 -6.95 -13.47
CA TRP A 109 14.42 -6.97 -12.11
C TRP A 109 13.79 -8.05 -11.25
N LEU A 110 12.46 -8.16 -11.28
CA LEU A 110 11.72 -9.13 -10.48
C LEU A 110 12.11 -10.57 -10.85
N ASP A 111 12.12 -10.88 -12.14
CA ASP A 111 12.51 -12.20 -12.66
C ASP A 111 13.99 -12.50 -12.37
N ALA A 112 14.87 -11.50 -12.52
CA ALA A 112 16.30 -11.66 -12.25
C ALA A 112 16.59 -11.97 -10.77
N ILE A 113 15.96 -11.23 -9.85
CA ILE A 113 16.11 -11.47 -8.41
C ILE A 113 15.55 -12.86 -8.06
N ALA A 114 14.36 -13.21 -8.55
CA ALA A 114 13.79 -14.53 -8.31
C ALA A 114 14.73 -15.64 -8.80
N GLY A 115 15.23 -15.53 -10.04
CA GLY A 115 16.13 -16.52 -10.63
C GLY A 115 17.54 -16.57 -10.04
N SER A 116 18.00 -15.50 -9.39
CA SER A 116 19.33 -15.46 -8.75
C SER A 116 19.31 -15.86 -7.27
N LEU A 117 18.21 -15.62 -6.56
CA LEU A 117 18.13 -15.87 -5.11
C LEU A 117 17.46 -17.19 -4.76
N ILE A 118 16.51 -17.65 -5.58
CA ILE A 118 15.73 -18.86 -5.30
C ILE A 118 16.41 -20.03 -6.00
N LYS A 119 17.02 -20.91 -5.20
CA LYS A 119 17.82 -22.05 -5.68
C LYS A 119 17.00 -23.34 -5.80
N GLU A 120 15.90 -23.41 -5.06
CA GLU A 120 15.00 -24.56 -5.01
C GLU A 120 13.79 -24.36 -5.94
N ALA A 121 13.03 -25.43 -6.16
CA ALA A 121 11.79 -25.34 -6.91
C ALA A 121 10.76 -24.46 -6.20
N LEU A 122 10.06 -23.62 -6.96
CA LEU A 122 8.95 -22.82 -6.46
C LEU A 122 7.73 -23.70 -6.19
N ASN A 123 7.13 -23.55 -5.01
CA ASN A 123 5.88 -24.22 -4.65
C ASN A 123 4.63 -23.46 -5.11
N ALA A 124 4.81 -22.24 -5.64
CA ALA A 124 3.75 -21.37 -6.12
C ALA A 124 4.23 -20.56 -7.34
N PRO A 125 3.33 -20.13 -8.24
CA PRO A 125 3.70 -19.26 -9.34
C PRO A 125 4.22 -17.90 -8.85
N LEU A 126 5.06 -17.25 -9.66
CA LEU A 126 5.54 -15.89 -9.36
C LEU A 126 4.35 -14.93 -9.15
N PRO A 127 4.33 -14.09 -8.10
CA PRO A 127 3.17 -13.24 -7.79
C PRO A 127 2.79 -12.25 -8.90
N TRP A 128 3.74 -11.88 -9.77
CA TRP A 128 3.51 -10.97 -10.89
C TRP A 128 3.16 -11.68 -12.22
N SER A 129 3.03 -13.02 -12.24
CA SER A 129 2.66 -13.77 -13.45
C SER A 129 1.16 -14.04 -13.59
N TYR A 130 0.36 -13.74 -12.56
CA TYR A 130 -1.08 -13.96 -12.56
C TYR A 130 -1.83 -12.80 -11.87
N ARG A 131 -3.17 -12.80 -11.96
CA ARG A 131 -4.04 -11.86 -11.23
C ARG A 131 -4.74 -12.57 -10.07
N GLY A 132 -4.78 -11.93 -8.91
CA GLY A 132 -5.52 -12.42 -7.75
C GLY A 132 -4.72 -12.31 -6.47
N VAL A 133 -5.21 -12.98 -5.44
CA VAL A 133 -4.57 -13.03 -4.13
C VAL A 133 -3.25 -13.81 -4.22
N ILE A 134 -2.24 -13.35 -3.49
CA ILE A 134 -0.94 -14.03 -3.42
C ILE A 134 -1.14 -15.43 -2.82
N HIS A 135 -0.55 -16.44 -3.47
CA HIS A 135 -0.68 -17.83 -3.03
C HIS A 135 -0.04 -18.01 -1.64
N PRO A 136 -0.66 -18.76 -0.71
CA PRO A 136 -0.12 -18.94 0.64
C PRO A 136 1.28 -19.56 0.67
N ASP A 137 1.59 -20.44 -0.29
CA ASP A 137 2.90 -21.10 -0.41
C ASP A 137 3.94 -20.28 -1.20
N THR A 138 3.72 -18.97 -1.37
CA THR A 138 4.68 -18.08 -2.03
C THR A 138 5.96 -17.96 -1.20
N ASP A 139 7.11 -18.08 -1.85
CA ASP A 139 8.41 -17.98 -1.20
C ASP A 139 8.59 -16.65 -0.41
N PRO A 140 9.14 -16.67 0.81
CA PRO A 140 9.35 -15.46 1.62
C PRO A 140 10.18 -14.35 0.95
N ILE A 141 11.12 -14.71 0.08
CA ILE A 141 11.90 -13.74 -0.71
C ILE A 141 10.98 -13.00 -1.68
N LEU A 142 10.08 -13.71 -2.36
CA LEU A 142 9.10 -13.12 -3.27
C LEU A 142 8.10 -12.24 -2.53
N LEU A 143 7.63 -12.67 -1.35
CA LEU A 143 6.77 -11.85 -0.48
C LEU A 143 7.47 -10.56 -0.06
N THR A 144 8.75 -10.63 0.32
CA THR A 144 9.55 -9.46 0.67
C THR A 144 9.72 -8.52 -0.53
N LEU A 145 9.89 -9.07 -1.73
CA LEU A 145 9.99 -8.31 -2.98
C LEU A 145 8.72 -7.52 -3.26
N ILE A 146 7.57 -8.19 -3.22
CA ILE A 146 6.27 -7.58 -3.44
C ILE A 146 5.96 -6.54 -2.37
N ASP A 147 6.17 -6.87 -1.09
CA ASP A 147 5.90 -5.93 0.01
C ASP A 147 6.78 -4.67 -0.07
N THR A 148 8.04 -4.82 -0.48
CA THR A 148 8.93 -3.66 -0.69
C THR A 148 8.41 -2.74 -1.78
N LEU A 149 7.94 -3.31 -2.88
CA LEU A 149 7.45 -2.55 -4.02
C LEU A 149 6.04 -1.98 -3.83
N ALA A 150 5.22 -2.66 -3.01
CA ALA A 150 3.93 -2.17 -2.54
C ALA A 150 4.11 -0.96 -1.60
N GLY A 151 5.24 -0.90 -0.89
CA GLY A 151 5.57 0.21 0.00
C GLY A 151 4.71 0.25 1.26
N ASP A 152 4.96 1.25 2.08
CA ASP A 152 4.21 1.54 3.31
C ASP A 152 3.95 3.05 3.47
N GLY A 153 4.31 3.83 2.46
CA GLY A 153 4.09 5.26 2.42
C GLY A 153 2.61 5.62 2.30
N PHE A 154 2.32 6.87 2.66
CA PHE A 154 1.01 7.49 2.49
C PHE A 154 1.11 8.75 1.68
N GLY A 155 0.10 8.98 0.83
CA GLY A 155 -0.09 10.26 0.17
C GLY A 155 -0.17 11.40 1.18
N LYS A 156 0.44 12.54 0.83
CA LYS A 156 0.35 13.78 1.62
C LYS A 156 -0.56 14.76 0.91
N LEU A 157 -1.56 15.28 1.62
CA LEU A 157 -2.40 16.36 1.13
C LEU A 157 -1.79 17.71 1.52
N ALA A 158 -2.09 18.75 0.74
CA ALA A 158 -1.69 20.11 1.10
C ALA A 158 -2.33 20.51 2.44
N PRO A 159 -1.66 21.27 3.32
CA PRO A 159 -2.19 21.62 4.64
C PRO A 159 -3.54 22.36 4.61
N SER A 160 -3.83 23.08 3.53
CA SER A 160 -5.09 23.80 3.31
C SER A 160 -6.21 22.92 2.74
N THR A 161 -5.97 21.63 2.47
CA THR A 161 -6.99 20.73 1.92
C THR A 161 -8.09 20.51 2.96
N PRO A 162 -9.36 20.81 2.62
CA PRO A 162 -10.48 20.56 3.53
C PRO A 162 -10.53 19.09 3.94
N GLN A 163 -10.61 18.85 5.25
CA GLN A 163 -10.76 17.51 5.80
C GLN A 163 -12.24 17.14 5.93
N PRO A 164 -12.60 15.85 5.76
CA PRO A 164 -13.95 15.39 6.05
C PRO A 164 -14.29 15.62 7.54
N PRO A 165 -15.59 15.68 7.90
CA PRO A 165 -16.01 15.88 9.30
C PRO A 165 -15.56 14.73 10.21
N LEU A 166 -15.57 13.50 9.69
CA LEU A 166 -15.39 12.27 10.47
C LEU A 166 -14.06 12.17 11.25
N PRO A 167 -12.88 12.53 10.69
CA PRO A 167 -11.66 12.64 11.49
C PRO A 167 -11.79 13.55 12.72
N LYS A 168 -12.49 14.69 12.60
CA LYS A 168 -12.73 15.60 13.73
C LYS A 168 -13.64 14.96 14.77
N ASP A 169 -14.70 14.28 14.32
CA ASP A 169 -15.62 13.57 15.21
C ASP A 169 -14.90 12.48 16.01
N VAL A 170 -13.97 11.75 15.37
CA VAL A 170 -13.12 10.75 16.04
C VAL A 170 -12.21 11.40 17.08
N THR A 171 -11.57 12.53 16.77
CA THR A 171 -10.76 13.29 17.75
C THR A 171 -11.60 13.68 18.97
N CYS A 172 -12.78 14.28 18.76
CA CYS A 172 -13.66 14.69 19.84
C CYS A 172 -14.12 13.50 20.69
N GLU A 173 -14.41 12.35 20.07
CA GLU A 173 -14.78 11.13 20.79
C GLU A 173 -13.61 10.52 21.59
N LEU A 174 -12.38 10.60 21.10
CA LEU A 174 -11.18 10.18 21.84
C LEU A 174 -10.96 11.06 23.08
N GLU A 175 -11.07 12.38 22.93
CA GLU A 175 -10.99 13.35 24.03
C GLU A 175 -12.09 13.10 25.06
N ARG A 176 -13.34 12.92 24.61
CA ARG A 176 -14.50 12.64 25.48
C ARG A 176 -14.36 11.35 26.26
N THR A 177 -13.69 10.34 25.71
CA THR A 177 -13.46 9.05 26.36
C THR A 177 -12.14 8.99 27.14
N ALA A 178 -11.39 10.10 27.19
CA ALA A 178 -10.06 10.21 27.79
C ALA A 178 -9.06 9.14 27.29
N ILE A 179 -9.18 8.76 26.02
CA ILE A 179 -8.27 7.82 25.38
C ILE A 179 -7.13 8.61 24.75
N SER A 180 -5.93 8.54 25.35
CA SER A 180 -4.70 9.00 24.72
C SER A 180 -4.08 7.84 23.93
N LEU A 181 -3.50 8.13 22.76
CA LEU A 181 -2.92 7.12 21.87
C LEU A 181 -1.46 7.49 21.52
N PRO A 182 -0.56 6.50 21.35
CA PRO A 182 -0.80 5.06 21.44
C PRO A 182 -0.98 4.59 22.90
N ALA A 183 -1.97 3.72 23.14
CA ALA A 183 -2.20 3.11 24.45
C ALA A 183 -2.63 1.66 24.32
N GLU A 184 -2.27 0.85 25.32
CA GLU A 184 -2.79 -0.50 25.50
C GLU A 184 -4.13 -0.40 26.25
N LEU A 185 -5.23 -0.76 25.57
CA LEU A 185 -6.59 -0.56 26.09
C LEU A 185 -7.26 -1.92 26.34
N THR A 186 -7.64 -2.18 27.60
CA THR A 186 -8.54 -3.28 27.94
C THR A 186 -9.99 -2.84 27.68
N LEU A 187 -10.56 -3.30 26.58
CA LEU A 187 -11.88 -2.90 26.11
C LEU A 187 -12.92 -3.99 26.41
N ASN A 188 -14.00 -3.65 27.14
CA ASN A 188 -15.08 -4.58 27.45
C ASN A 188 -16.34 -4.27 26.63
N ARG A 189 -16.62 -5.06 25.60
CA ARG A 189 -17.79 -4.90 24.72
C ARG A 189 -19.15 -5.08 25.41
N PHE A 190 -19.19 -5.65 26.61
CA PHE A 190 -20.43 -5.99 27.32
C PHE A 190 -20.88 -4.89 28.30
N THR A 191 -20.06 -3.87 28.52
CA THR A 191 -20.48 -2.67 29.26
C THR A 191 -20.83 -1.54 28.30
N PRO A 192 -21.86 -0.72 28.58
CA PRO A 192 -22.25 0.40 27.71
C PRO A 192 -21.08 1.36 27.41
N ASP A 193 -20.22 1.63 28.40
CA ASP A 193 -19.04 2.46 28.21
C ASP A 193 -17.90 1.75 27.49
N GLY A 194 -17.71 0.45 27.71
CA GLY A 194 -16.67 -0.29 27.01
C GLY A 194 -17.02 -0.49 25.53
N TRP A 195 -18.29 -0.67 25.16
CA TRP A 195 -18.73 -0.72 23.76
C TRP A 195 -18.50 0.61 23.02
N ARG A 196 -18.68 1.75 23.69
CA ARG A 196 -18.36 3.08 23.13
C ARG A 196 -16.86 3.22 22.86
N LYS A 197 -16.01 2.85 23.84
CA LYS A 197 -14.54 2.91 23.68
C LYS A 197 -14.04 2.00 22.55
N VAL A 198 -14.64 0.81 22.37
CA VAL A 198 -14.36 -0.08 21.23
C VAL A 198 -14.65 0.61 19.91
N ARG A 199 -15.81 1.24 19.78
CA ARG A 199 -16.22 1.89 18.53
C ARG A 199 -15.32 3.08 18.18
N CYS A 200 -14.92 3.89 19.16
CA CYS A 200 -13.98 4.99 18.96
C CYS A 200 -12.59 4.48 18.54
N TYR A 201 -12.08 3.44 19.19
CA TYR A 201 -10.77 2.86 18.88
C TYR A 201 -10.72 2.21 17.50
N ILE A 202 -11.76 1.46 17.11
CA ILE A 202 -11.88 0.87 15.76
C ILE A 202 -11.94 1.96 14.70
N GLY A 203 -12.73 3.01 14.95
CA GLY A 203 -12.78 4.19 14.08
C GLY A 203 -11.38 4.78 13.88
N TRP A 204 -10.67 5.08 14.98
CA TRP A 204 -9.31 5.61 14.91
C TRP A 204 -8.34 4.69 14.15
N GLN A 205 -8.34 3.38 14.42
CA GLN A 205 -7.48 2.41 13.72
C GLN A 205 -7.71 2.42 12.21
N TYR A 206 -8.98 2.49 11.79
CA TYR A 206 -9.35 2.59 10.38
C TYR A 206 -8.89 3.92 9.74
N TRP A 207 -8.93 5.04 10.47
CA TRP A 207 -8.46 6.33 9.95
C TRP A 207 -6.94 6.47 9.94
N ARG A 208 -6.25 5.84 10.89
CA ARG A 208 -4.79 5.70 10.87
C ARG A 208 -4.34 4.93 9.64
N SER A 209 -5.03 3.84 9.29
CA SER A 209 -4.79 3.09 8.05
C SER A 209 -5.30 3.78 6.77
N LEU A 210 -5.85 4.99 6.90
CA LEU A 210 -6.20 5.89 5.79
C LEU A 210 -5.29 7.12 5.71
N GLY A 211 -4.31 7.28 6.61
CA GLY A 211 -3.35 8.40 6.58
C GLY A 211 -3.95 9.78 6.87
N LEU A 212 -5.20 9.84 7.35
CA LEU A 212 -5.85 11.09 7.76
C LEU A 212 -5.50 11.50 9.20
N TYR A 213 -4.81 10.62 9.91
CA TYR A 213 -4.15 10.86 11.19
C TYR A 213 -2.64 10.70 11.00
N ALA A 214 -2.04 11.56 10.18
CA ALA A 214 -0.61 11.80 10.32
C ALA A 214 -0.45 12.61 11.61
N SER A 215 0.05 11.98 12.67
CA SER A 215 0.44 12.69 13.89
C SER A 215 1.19 13.95 13.47
N ARG A 216 0.73 15.10 13.95
CA ARG A 216 1.65 16.21 14.22
C ARG A 216 2.65 15.67 15.23
N GLU A 217 3.71 15.01 14.77
CA GLU A 217 4.93 14.90 15.54
C GLU A 217 5.46 16.34 15.61
N VAL A 218 5.12 16.99 16.72
CA VAL A 218 5.76 18.21 17.17
C VAL A 218 7.23 17.86 17.40
N HIS A 219 8.10 18.69 16.82
CA HIS A 219 9.56 18.64 16.96
C HIS A 219 10.03 18.53 18.40
#